data_AF-A0A7C0WBP0-F1
#
_entry.id   AF-A0A7C0WBP0-F1
#
_cell.length_a   1.000
_cell.length_b   1.000
_cell.length_c   1.000
_cell.angle_alpha   90.00
_cell.angle_beta   90.00
_cell.angle_gamma   90.00
#
_symmetry.space_group_name_H-M   'P 1'
#
loop_
_entity.id
_entity.type
_entity.pdbx_description
1 polymer ?
#
loop_
_entity_poly.entity_id
_entity_poly.type
_entity_poly.pdbx_seq_one_letter_code
_entity_poly.pdbx_strand_id
1 'polypeptide(L)'
;MNKSRNNHGIDTRFNPAIIELDGGYEKERYLVKIDGFPVRLTGKSFKYLAKLAFSRLINREGWVYKDDIEAGFNQARYLYRLKQELKASGVPCSIFENNRLGYYRLSMEPSKIRVNLDNFKNHYDFELREIADKLALRMVS
;
A
#
# COMPACT_ATOMS: atom_id res chain seq x y z
N MET A 1 -8.81 11.36 -45.66
CA MET A 1 -8.22 12.05 -44.48
C MET A 1 -8.81 11.40 -43.22
N ASN A 2 -8.22 10.30 -42.75
CA ASN A 2 -8.71 9.59 -41.55
C ASN A 2 -7.77 9.88 -40.39
N LYS A 3 -8.32 10.55 -39.36
CA LYS A 3 -7.63 10.84 -38.10
C LYS A 3 -7.28 9.52 -37.42
N SER A 4 -5.98 9.29 -37.25
CA SER A 4 -5.40 8.24 -36.43
C SER A 4 -6.00 8.31 -35.01
N ARG A 5 -6.72 7.26 -34.60
CA ARG A 5 -7.10 7.06 -33.21
C ARG A 5 -5.86 6.52 -32.49
N ASN A 6 -5.22 7.37 -31.70
CA ASN A 6 -4.16 6.97 -30.78
C ASN A 6 -4.76 6.01 -29.74
N ASN A 7 -4.59 4.70 -30.00
CA ASN A 7 -4.79 3.66 -29.01
C ASN A 7 -3.83 3.90 -27.85
N HIS A 8 -4.32 4.49 -26.77
CA HIS A 8 -3.68 4.38 -25.45
C HIS A 8 -3.92 2.96 -24.97
N GLY A 9 -3.05 2.04 -25.39
CA GLY A 9 -2.94 0.74 -24.76
C GLY A 9 -2.52 0.96 -23.31
N ILE A 10 -3.48 0.91 -22.39
CA ILE A 10 -3.18 0.74 -20.97
C ILE A 10 -2.60 -0.66 -20.86
N ASP A 11 -1.28 -0.76 -20.73
CA ASP A 11 -0.62 -2.02 -20.48
C ASP A 11 -1.13 -2.58 -19.14
N THR A 12 -1.93 -3.64 -19.24
CA THR A 12 -2.64 -4.29 -18.14
C THR A 12 -1.83 -5.45 -17.55
N ARG A 13 -0.53 -5.57 -17.86
CA ARG A 13 0.23 -6.81 -17.61
C ARG A 13 1.15 -6.85 -16.40
N PHE A 14 1.34 -5.76 -15.63
CA PHE A 14 2.36 -5.80 -14.56
C PHE A 14 1.82 -5.34 -13.22
N ASN A 15 1.11 -6.23 -12.51
CA ASN A 15 1.09 -6.15 -11.05
C ASN A 15 2.53 -6.37 -10.56
N PRO A 16 3.02 -5.57 -9.59
CA PRO A 16 4.37 -5.72 -9.07
C PRO A 16 4.57 -7.12 -8.49
N ALA A 17 5.75 -7.68 -8.70
CA ALA A 17 6.12 -8.98 -8.15
C ALA A 17 6.30 -8.89 -6.62
N ILE A 18 6.86 -7.79 -6.12
CA ILE A 18 7.12 -7.53 -4.70
C ILE A 18 6.84 -6.06 -4.35
N ILE A 19 6.20 -5.84 -3.21
CA ILE A 19 6.16 -4.54 -2.52
C ILE A 19 6.86 -4.67 -1.18
N GLU A 20 7.83 -3.80 -0.93
CA GLU A 20 8.51 -3.67 0.35
C GLU A 20 8.17 -2.33 1.00
N LEU A 21 7.52 -2.39 2.16
CA LEU A 21 7.27 -1.24 3.00
C LEU A 21 8.52 -1.02 3.86
N ASP A 22 9.44 -0.22 3.34
CA ASP A 22 10.71 0.07 3.99
C ASP A 22 10.52 1.04 5.18
N GLY A 23 9.72 2.09 5.02
CA GLY A 23 9.43 3.03 6.12
C GLY A 23 10.56 4.01 6.47
N GLY A 24 11.69 3.97 5.76
CA GLY A 24 12.72 5.01 5.84
C GLY A 24 12.17 6.38 5.44
N TYR A 25 12.45 7.40 6.25
CA TYR A 25 11.96 8.77 6.07
C TYR A 25 13.05 9.68 5.51
N GLU A 26 12.78 10.33 4.38
CA GLU A 26 13.68 11.33 3.79
C GLU A 26 12.85 12.40 3.07
N LYS A 27 13.20 13.68 3.22
CA LYS A 27 12.54 14.80 2.52
C LYS A 27 11.01 14.76 2.65
N GLU A 28 10.52 14.54 3.87
CA GLU A 28 9.08 14.49 4.19
C GLU A 28 8.30 13.31 3.57
N ARG A 29 9.01 12.28 3.10
CA ARG A 29 8.44 11.14 2.40
C ARG A 29 8.97 9.83 2.95
N TYR A 30 8.12 8.82 2.89
CA TYR A 30 8.44 7.45 3.27
C TYR A 30 8.78 6.60 2.07
N LEU A 31 9.79 5.75 2.25
CA LEU A 31 10.22 4.81 1.24
C LEU A 31 9.33 3.57 1.20
N VAL A 32 8.90 3.24 -0.01
CA VAL A 32 8.37 1.93 -0.42
C VAL A 32 9.23 1.48 -1.60
N LYS A 33 9.56 0.19 -1.69
CA LYS A 33 10.25 -0.36 -2.87
C LYS A 33 9.26 -1.22 -3.65
N ILE A 34 9.10 -0.94 -4.94
CA ILE A 34 8.25 -1.69 -5.85
C ILE A 34 9.17 -2.42 -6.83
N ASP A 35 9.23 -3.74 -6.76
CA ASP A 35 10.19 -4.54 -7.53
C ASP A 35 11.65 -4.03 -7.40
N GLY A 36 11.99 -3.55 -6.19
CA GLY A 36 13.29 -2.95 -5.89
C GLY A 36 13.43 -1.46 -6.20
N PHE A 37 12.52 -0.88 -6.99
CA PHE A 37 12.56 0.54 -7.34
C PHE A 37 11.99 1.44 -6.23
N PRO A 38 12.68 2.52 -5.83
CA PRO A 38 12.24 3.38 -4.74
C PRO A 38 11.05 4.26 -5.15
N VAL A 39 10.00 4.23 -4.34
CA VAL A 39 8.79 5.05 -4.44
C VAL A 39 8.60 5.82 -3.14
N ARG A 40 8.32 7.12 -3.24
CA ARG A 40 8.24 8.04 -2.10
C ARG A 40 6.81 8.50 -1.86
N LEU A 41 6.25 8.09 -0.72
CA LEU A 41 4.86 8.39 -0.34
C LEU A 41 4.80 9.44 0.77
N THR A 42 3.74 10.24 0.79
CA THR A 42 3.40 11.04 1.99
C THR A 42 3.12 10.14 3.19
N GLY A 43 3.28 10.66 4.41
CA GLY A 43 3.01 9.88 5.64
C GLY A 43 1.61 9.27 5.70
N LYS A 44 0.58 10.02 5.27
CA LYS A 44 -0.80 9.51 5.23
C LYS A 44 -0.94 8.36 4.21
N SER A 45 -0.42 8.52 2.99
CA SER A 45 -0.44 7.49 1.96
C SER A 45 0.33 6.24 2.40
N PHE A 46 1.53 6.41 2.99
CA PHE A 46 2.33 5.33 3.52
C PHE A 46 1.59 4.54 4.61
N LYS A 47 0.98 5.24 5.57
CA LYS A 47 0.22 4.60 6.65
C LYS A 47 -0.97 3.80 6.15
N TYR A 48 -1.71 4.33 5.17
CA TYR A 48 -2.81 3.61 4.53
C TYR A 48 -2.33 2.34 3.84
N LEU A 49 -1.21 2.42 3.12
CA LEU A 49 -0.60 1.25 2.49
C LEU A 49 -0.18 0.22 3.55
N ALA A 50 0.44 0.67 4.64
CA ALA A 50 0.88 -0.18 5.75
C ALA A 50 -0.29 -0.92 6.42
N LYS A 51 -1.42 -0.25 6.67
CA LYS A 51 -2.61 -0.90 7.25
C LYS A 51 -3.22 -1.96 6.33
N LEU A 52 -3.29 -1.68 5.02
CA LEU A 52 -3.77 -2.66 4.05
C LEU A 52 -2.81 -3.85 3.89
N ALA A 53 -1.50 -3.58 3.86
CA ALA A 53 -0.45 -4.61 3.84
C ALA A 53 -0.50 -5.49 5.09
N PHE A 54 -0.61 -4.87 6.27
CA PHE A 54 -0.75 -5.57 7.53
C PHE A 54 -1.96 -6.51 7.52
N SER A 55 -3.16 -6.02 7.19
CA SER A 55 -4.35 -6.88 7.12
C SER A 55 -4.16 -8.04 6.15
N ARG A 56 -3.53 -7.80 4.99
CA ARG A 56 -3.24 -8.86 4.02
C ARG A 56 -2.24 -9.90 4.54
N LEU A 57 -1.32 -9.52 5.42
CA LEU A 57 -0.33 -10.42 6.03
C LEU A 57 -0.91 -11.25 7.19
N ILE A 58 -1.85 -10.69 7.96
CA ILE A 58 -2.38 -11.36 9.16
C ILE A 58 -3.71 -12.10 8.94
N ASN A 59 -4.50 -11.69 7.94
CA ASN A 59 -5.83 -12.21 7.66
C ASN A 59 -5.84 -12.90 6.28
N ARG A 60 -6.53 -14.04 6.18
CA ARG A 60 -6.61 -14.83 4.93
C ARG A 60 -7.13 -14.02 3.74
N GLU A 61 -8.12 -13.15 3.96
CA GLU A 61 -8.75 -12.38 2.89
C GLU A 61 -8.20 -10.95 2.74
N GLY A 62 -7.64 -10.38 3.82
CA GLY A 62 -7.01 -9.06 3.83
C GLY A 62 -7.94 -7.86 3.66
N TRP A 63 -9.26 -8.04 3.77
CA TRP A 63 -10.23 -6.95 3.75
C TRP A 63 -10.15 -6.10 5.02
N VAL A 64 -10.25 -4.77 4.85
CA VAL A 64 -10.28 -3.80 5.94
C VAL A 64 -11.44 -2.85 5.70
N TYR A 65 -12.30 -2.66 6.70
CA TYR A 65 -13.35 -1.65 6.61
C TYR A 65 -12.73 -0.26 6.65
N LYS A 66 -13.28 0.69 5.88
CA LYS A 66 -12.73 2.05 5.77
C LYS A 66 -12.44 2.71 7.12
N ASP A 67 -13.29 2.51 8.13
CA ASP A 67 -13.15 3.17 9.43
C ASP A 67 -12.06 2.53 10.30
N ASP A 68 -11.70 1.28 10.01
CA ASP A 68 -10.54 0.61 10.63
C ASP A 68 -9.20 1.05 10.00
N ILE A 69 -9.24 1.56 8.76
CA ILE A 69 -8.06 2.20 8.16
C ILE A 69 -7.81 3.55 8.83
N GLU A 70 -8.85 4.37 8.97
CA GLU A 70 -8.82 5.62 9.73
C GLU A 70 -10.25 6.02 10.04
N ALA A 71 -10.53 6.51 11.25
CA ALA A 71 -11.84 7.03 11.61
C ALA A 71 -12.15 8.37 10.88
N GLY A 72 -13.44 8.65 10.65
CA GLY A 72 -13.91 9.93 10.08
C GLY A 72 -14.53 9.81 8.69
N PHE A 73 -14.33 10.81 7.84
CA PHE A 73 -15.02 10.90 6.52
C PHE A 73 -14.08 11.00 5.31
N ASN A 74 -12.77 11.12 5.52
CA ASN A 74 -11.80 11.42 4.46
C ASN A 74 -11.10 10.18 3.86
N GLN A 75 -11.49 8.97 4.26
CA GLN A 75 -10.78 7.74 3.90
C GLN A 75 -10.76 7.49 2.40
N ALA A 76 -11.90 7.71 1.72
CA ALA A 76 -11.97 7.58 0.26
C ALA A 76 -11.02 8.54 -0.46
N ARG A 77 -10.88 9.78 0.05
CA ARG A 77 -9.96 10.78 -0.48
C ARG A 77 -8.51 10.36 -0.27
N TYR A 78 -8.16 9.88 0.92
CA TYR A 78 -6.79 9.43 1.21
C TYR A 78 -6.42 8.16 0.44
N LEU A 79 -7.33 7.21 0.27
CA LEU A 79 -7.14 6.04 -0.60
C LEU A 79 -6.96 6.44 -2.07
N TYR A 80 -7.74 7.40 -2.56
CA TYR A 80 -7.55 7.94 -3.90
C TYR A 80 -6.16 8.59 -4.06
N ARG A 81 -5.75 9.42 -3.09
CA ARG A 81 -4.43 10.07 -3.09
C ARG A 81 -3.29 9.05 -3.10
N LEU A 82 -3.36 8.01 -2.25
CA LEU A 82 -2.41 6.90 -2.25
C LEU A 82 -2.31 6.25 -3.65
N LYS A 83 -3.46 5.94 -4.27
CA LYS A 83 -3.50 5.37 -5.62
C LYS A 83 -2.84 6.30 -6.65
N GLN A 84 -3.05 7.61 -6.56
CA GLN A 84 -2.41 8.56 -7.49
C GLN A 84 -0.89 8.67 -7.26
N GLU A 85 -0.42 8.69 -6.01
CA GLU A 85 1.02 8.72 -5.70
C GLU A 85 1.75 7.49 -6.25
N LEU A 86 1.13 6.31 -6.10
CA LEU A 86 1.65 5.06 -6.65
C LEU A 86 1.58 5.01 -8.17
N LYS A 87 0.47 5.45 -8.76
CA LYS A 87 0.31 5.54 -10.23
C LYS A 87 1.32 6.47 -10.87
N ALA A 88 1.62 7.61 -10.24
CA ALA A 88 2.66 8.54 -10.70
C ALA A 88 4.05 7.90 -10.73
N SER A 89 4.25 6.84 -9.96
CA SER A 89 5.50 6.05 -9.91
C SER A 89 5.44 4.78 -10.77
N GLY A 90 4.44 4.65 -11.65
CA GLY A 90 4.28 3.51 -12.55
C GLY A 90 3.60 2.28 -11.96
N VAL A 91 3.13 2.35 -10.69
CA VAL A 91 2.45 1.23 -10.04
C VAL A 91 0.97 1.20 -10.44
N PRO A 92 0.43 0.08 -10.94
CA PRO A 92 -0.97 0.05 -11.36
C PRO A 92 -1.91 0.05 -10.16
N CYS A 93 -3.05 0.73 -10.30
CA CYS A 93 -4.08 0.75 -9.26
C CYS A 93 -4.77 -0.61 -9.03
N SER A 94 -4.53 -1.60 -9.90
CA SER A 94 -5.06 -2.96 -9.80
C SER A 94 -4.57 -3.70 -8.55
N ILE A 95 -3.48 -3.25 -7.91
CA ILE A 95 -3.04 -3.77 -6.62
C ILE A 95 -4.02 -3.45 -5.48
N PHE A 96 -5.03 -2.61 -5.71
CA PHE A 96 -6.05 -2.26 -4.74
C PHE A 96 -7.42 -2.76 -5.18
N GLU A 97 -8.09 -3.48 -4.29
CA GLU A 97 -9.48 -3.87 -4.48
C GLU A 97 -10.42 -3.08 -3.56
N ASN A 98 -11.66 -2.90 -4.03
CA ASN A 98 -12.76 -2.30 -3.29
C ASN A 98 -14.03 -3.11 -3.60
N ASN A 99 -14.66 -3.69 -2.59
CA ASN A 99 -15.86 -4.52 -2.76
C ASN A 99 -17.17 -3.71 -2.87
N ARG A 100 -17.09 -2.37 -2.91
CA ARG A 100 -18.19 -1.40 -2.94
C ARG A 100 -19.06 -1.36 -1.67
N LEU A 101 -18.72 -2.12 -0.64
CA LEU A 101 -19.36 -2.10 0.68
C LEU A 101 -18.52 -1.33 1.72
N GLY A 102 -17.53 -0.55 1.26
CA GLY A 102 -16.63 0.22 2.12
C GLY A 102 -15.42 -0.56 2.62
N TYR A 103 -15.15 -1.75 2.07
CA TYR A 103 -13.95 -2.51 2.38
C TYR A 103 -12.91 -2.40 1.28
N TYR A 104 -11.65 -2.41 1.69
CA TYR A 104 -10.49 -2.32 0.82
C TYR A 104 -9.47 -3.40 1.16
N ARG A 105 -8.70 -3.85 0.17
CA ARG A 105 -7.56 -4.76 0.39
C ARG A 105 -6.45 -4.51 -0.62
N LEU A 106 -5.25 -4.98 -0.31
CA LEU A 106 -4.21 -5.21 -1.31
C LEU A 106 -4.48 -6.52 -2.05
N SER A 107 -4.56 -6.45 -3.38
CA SER A 107 -4.75 -7.56 -4.31
C SER A 107 -3.41 -8.22 -4.65
N MET A 108 -2.71 -8.69 -3.61
CA MET A 108 -1.40 -9.34 -3.76
C MET A 108 -1.32 -10.55 -2.83
N GLU A 109 -0.58 -11.57 -3.22
CA GLU A 109 -0.27 -12.69 -2.33
C GLU A 109 0.55 -12.20 -1.12
N PRO A 110 0.29 -12.69 0.10
CA PRO A 110 1.04 -12.26 1.29
C PRO A 110 2.56 -12.43 1.14
N SER A 111 3.02 -13.47 0.44
CA SER A 111 4.44 -13.73 0.16
C SER A 111 5.12 -12.66 -0.71
N LYS A 112 4.34 -11.80 -1.37
CA LYS A 112 4.82 -10.68 -2.20
C LYS A 112 4.88 -9.35 -1.43
N ILE A 113 4.49 -9.35 -0.16
CA ILE A 113 4.49 -8.17 0.70
C ILE A 113 5.61 -8.34 1.73
N ARG A 114 6.52 -7.38 1.78
CA ARG A 114 7.62 -7.33 2.75
C ARG A 114 7.49 -6.07 3.58
N VAL A 115 7.85 -6.15 4.85
CA VAL A 115 7.84 -5.02 5.78
C VAL A 115 9.21 -4.98 6.46
N ASN A 116 9.88 -3.83 6.41
CA ASN A 116 11.09 -3.61 7.18
C ASN A 116 10.69 -3.34 8.64
N LEU A 117 10.72 -4.38 9.47
CA LEU A 117 10.28 -4.31 10.85
C LEU A 117 11.16 -3.36 11.69
N ASP A 118 12.45 -3.24 11.39
CA ASP A 118 13.36 -2.38 12.15
C ASP A 118 13.01 -0.91 11.98
N ASN A 119 12.74 -0.49 10.75
CA ASN A 119 12.29 0.88 10.48
C ASN A 119 10.90 1.16 11.08
N PHE A 120 9.98 0.19 11.04
CA PHE A 120 8.65 0.36 11.63
C PHE A 120 8.71 0.44 13.17
N LYS A 121 9.53 -0.38 13.83
CA LYS A 121 9.71 -0.35 15.30
C LYS A 121 10.26 0.99 15.79
N ASN A 122 11.14 1.61 15.02
CA ASN A 122 11.73 2.91 15.32
C ASN A 122 10.92 4.10 14.76
N HIS A 123 9.74 3.85 14.19
CA HIS A 123 8.92 4.87 13.56
C HIS A 123 8.26 5.79 14.60
N TYR A 124 8.04 7.08 14.31
CA TYR A 124 7.40 8.01 15.26
C TYR A 124 5.89 7.75 15.45
N ASP A 125 5.19 7.31 14.40
CA ASP A 125 3.77 6.94 14.43
C ASP A 125 3.58 5.62 15.20
N PHE A 126 2.73 5.65 16.24
CA PHE A 126 2.50 4.51 17.11
C PHE A 126 1.81 3.33 16.41
N GLU A 127 0.94 3.59 15.43
CA GLU A 127 0.21 2.53 14.71
C GLU A 127 1.18 1.72 13.86
N LEU A 128 2.23 2.37 13.32
CA LEU A 128 3.26 1.68 12.55
C LEU A 128 4.18 0.83 13.45
N ARG A 129 4.49 1.30 14.66
CA ARG A 129 5.19 0.48 15.66
C ARG A 129 4.35 -0.75 16.05
N GLU A 130 3.06 -0.56 16.33
CA GLU A 130 2.14 -1.64 16.69
C GLU A 130 2.02 -2.70 15.57
N ILE A 131 1.99 -2.28 14.31
CA ILE A 131 2.04 -3.19 13.16
C ILE A 131 3.31 -4.05 13.21
N ALA A 132 4.47 -3.46 13.49
CA ALA A 132 5.71 -4.23 13.55
C ALA A 132 5.73 -5.23 14.71
N ASP A 133 5.22 -4.85 15.88
CA ASP A 133 5.14 -5.74 17.03
C ASP A 133 4.25 -6.95 16.74
N LYS A 134 3.06 -6.71 16.17
CA LYS A 134 2.13 -7.79 15.79
C LYS A 134 2.69 -8.71 14.72
N LEU A 135 3.41 -8.17 13.73
CA LEU A 135 4.06 -8.99 12.71
C LEU A 135 5.22 -9.80 13.29
N ALA A 136 6.05 -9.21 14.17
CA ALA A 136 7.16 -9.90 14.81
C ALA A 136 6.70 -11.08 15.66
N LEU A 137 5.62 -10.92 16.45
CA LEU A 137 5.03 -12.01 17.24
C LEU A 137 4.61 -13.21 16.38
N ARG A 138 4.05 -12.93 15.19
CA ARG A 138 3.59 -13.97 14.26
C ARG A 138 4.71 -14.73 13.55
N MET A 139 5.91 -14.15 13.45
CA MET A 139 7.06 -14.83 12.85
C MET A 139 7.74 -15.82 13.81
N VAL A 140 7.46 -15.72 15.10
CA VAL A 140 8.02 -16.57 16.17
C VAL A 140 7.04 -17.68 16.59
N SER A 141 5.76 -17.58 16.18
CA SER A 141 4.69 -18.54 16.47
C SER A 141 4.53 -19.56 15.34
#